data_AF-A0A7C1GG33-F1
#
_entry.id   AF-A0A7C1GG33-F1
#
_cell.length_a   1.000
_cell.length_b   1.000
_cell.length_c   1.000
_cell.angle_alpha   90.00
_cell.angle_beta   90.00
_cell.angle_gamma   90.00
#
_symmetry.space_group_name_H-M   'P 1'
#
loop_
_entity.id
_entity.type
_entity.pdbx_description
1 polymer ?
#
loop_
_entity_poly.entity_id
_entity_poly.type
_entity_poly.pdbx_seq_one_letter_code
_entity_poly.pdbx_strand_id
1 'polypeptide(L)'
;TIRILESQAGSISSNTGTLYAIRRELFNPLPPAVTDDLYNCLSVVKQNYRFIFVPDARSFTQARSIGPAHEVGRRRRIVNGSLRSICLMRELLNPFKFGIFSINLLNRNVIRRLLPVCLIMMFTSNLYLSFYSPWYKAMFLLQVAFYLSALFYGTLFQKASAFGGAARIAALAYYFCIGNYGTLLGLMDFITGKQFVKWTSVRINGK
;
A
#
# COMPACT_ATOMS: atom_id res chain seq x y z
N THR A 1 -7.34 15.47 -10.06
CA THR A 1 -7.02 14.26 -9.25
C THR A 1 -5.65 14.41 -8.61
N ILE A 2 -5.40 13.83 -7.44
CA ILE A 2 -4.10 13.91 -6.70
C ILE A 2 -2.89 13.60 -7.59
N ARG A 3 -3.02 12.67 -8.56
CA ARG A 3 -1.94 12.33 -9.52
C ARG A 3 -1.57 13.45 -10.49
N ILE A 4 -2.53 14.30 -10.87
CA ILE A 4 -2.27 15.47 -11.72
C ILE A 4 -1.41 16.48 -10.95
N LEU A 5 -1.73 16.70 -9.66
CA LEU A 5 -0.95 17.57 -8.79
C LEU A 5 0.48 17.05 -8.59
N GLU A 6 0.66 15.73 -8.40
CA GLU A 6 2.01 15.13 -8.34
C GLU A 6 2.78 15.28 -9.65
N SER A 7 2.12 15.04 -10.79
CA SER A 7 2.73 15.20 -12.10
C SER A 7 3.14 16.66 -12.34
N GLN A 8 2.33 17.63 -11.89
CA GLN A 8 2.66 19.05 -11.94
C GLN A 8 3.83 19.39 -11.01
N ALA A 9 3.89 18.79 -9.82
CA ALA A 9 4.97 18.98 -8.85
C ALA A 9 6.30 18.29 -9.23
N GLY A 10 6.33 17.47 -10.29
CA GLY A 10 7.56 16.86 -10.81
C GLY A 10 7.31 15.54 -11.52
N SER A 11 7.25 14.46 -10.75
CA SER A 11 7.01 13.11 -11.25
C SER A 11 6.06 12.37 -10.33
N ILE A 12 5.24 11.48 -10.89
CA ILE A 12 4.43 10.58 -10.05
C ILE A 12 5.32 9.55 -9.37
N SER A 13 5.05 9.25 -8.10
CA SER A 13 5.87 8.34 -7.29
C SER A 13 5.32 6.91 -7.22
N SER A 14 4.22 6.62 -7.94
CA SER A 14 3.59 5.31 -8.01
C SER A 14 2.71 5.21 -9.25
N ASN A 15 3.03 4.24 -10.11
CA ASN A 15 2.17 3.84 -11.23
C ASN A 15 1.28 2.67 -10.81
N THR A 16 0.15 2.47 -11.49
CA THR A 16 -0.79 1.35 -11.21
C THR A 16 -0.39 0.07 -11.96
N GLY A 17 0.69 0.10 -12.74
CA GLY A 17 1.20 -1.04 -13.51
C GLY A 17 0.29 -1.50 -14.66
N THR A 18 -0.90 -0.92 -14.81
CA THR A 18 -1.90 -1.33 -15.81
C THR A 18 -1.61 -0.77 -17.20
N LEU A 19 -1.07 0.45 -17.28
CA LEU A 19 -0.71 1.11 -18.54
C LEU A 19 0.38 2.14 -18.28
N TYR A 20 1.49 2.03 -19.00
CA TYR A 20 2.53 3.06 -19.08
C TYR A 20 3.38 2.84 -20.32
N ALA A 21 4.06 3.91 -20.74
CA ALA A 21 5.05 3.87 -21.81
C ALA A 21 6.33 4.55 -21.32
N ILE A 22 7.47 4.00 -21.71
CA ILE A 22 8.79 4.56 -21.46
C ILE A 22 9.58 4.54 -22.78
N ARG A 23 10.47 5.52 -22.95
CA ARG A 23 11.39 5.52 -24.09
C ARG A 23 12.34 4.33 -23.95
N ARG A 24 12.64 3.68 -25.08
CA ARG A 24 13.51 2.49 -25.11
C ARG A 24 14.87 2.76 -24.46
N GLU A 25 15.43 3.94 -24.71
CA GLU A 25 16.72 4.38 -24.14
C GLU A 25 16.71 4.56 -22.62
N LEU A 26 15.54 4.74 -22.01
CA LEU A 26 15.39 4.91 -20.55
C LEU A 26 15.08 3.60 -19.82
N PHE A 27 14.85 2.52 -20.56
CA PHE A 27 14.54 1.22 -20.00
C PHE A 27 15.79 0.53 -19.47
N ASN A 28 15.72 0.07 -18.22
CA ASN A 28 16.75 -0.76 -17.60
C ASN A 28 16.18 -2.14 -17.29
N PRO A 29 16.97 -3.23 -17.45
CA PRO A 29 16.57 -4.56 -17.04
C PRO A 29 16.09 -4.58 -15.58
N LEU A 30 14.99 -5.30 -15.34
CA LEU A 30 14.36 -5.40 -14.02
C LEU A 30 15.18 -6.34 -13.11
N PRO A 31 15.63 -5.87 -11.94
CA PRO A 31 16.22 -6.74 -10.94
C PRO A 31 15.20 -7.77 -10.42
N PRO A 32 15.64 -8.91 -9.88
CA PRO A 32 14.72 -9.90 -9.35
C PRO A 32 13.93 -9.36 -8.15
N ALA A 33 12.66 -9.76 -8.06
CA ALA A 33 11.79 -9.52 -6.90
C ALA A 33 11.55 -8.03 -6.54
N VAL A 34 11.60 -7.15 -7.53
CA VAL A 34 11.10 -5.77 -7.43
C VAL A 34 9.65 -5.68 -7.90
N THR A 35 8.98 -4.57 -7.63
CA THR A 35 7.72 -4.27 -8.34
C THR A 35 8.04 -3.51 -9.61
N ASP A 36 7.69 -4.10 -10.76
CA ASP A 36 8.10 -3.60 -12.08
C ASP A 36 7.67 -2.16 -12.36
N ASP A 37 6.44 -1.83 -11.97
CA ASP A 37 5.83 -0.52 -12.17
C ASP A 37 6.56 0.60 -11.42
N LEU A 38 6.84 0.39 -10.14
CA LEU A 38 7.60 1.33 -9.33
C LEU A 38 9.06 1.38 -9.78
N TYR A 39 9.69 0.24 -10.03
CA TYR A 39 11.10 0.19 -10.43
C TYR A 39 11.33 0.97 -11.74
N ASN A 40 10.50 0.75 -12.75
CA ASN A 40 10.61 1.48 -14.02
C ASN A 40 10.38 2.99 -13.84
N CYS A 41 9.41 3.37 -13.01
CA CYS A 41 9.18 4.77 -12.67
C CYS A 41 10.40 5.41 -12.00
N LEU A 42 10.99 4.75 -11.01
CA LEU A 42 12.17 5.23 -10.29
C LEU A 42 13.41 5.25 -11.19
N SER A 43 13.57 4.28 -12.09
CA SER A 43 14.66 4.21 -13.07
C SER A 43 14.67 5.41 -14.02
N VAL A 44 13.49 5.84 -14.49
CA VAL A 44 13.36 7.04 -15.33
C VAL A 44 13.75 8.30 -14.55
N VAL A 45 13.26 8.44 -13.31
CA VAL A 45 13.58 9.61 -12.48
C VAL A 45 15.06 9.66 -12.10
N LYS A 46 15.68 8.51 -11.85
CA LYS A 46 17.12 8.39 -11.60
C LYS A 46 17.98 8.90 -12.76
N GLN A 47 17.48 8.80 -13.99
CA GLN A 47 18.13 9.32 -15.19
C GLN A 47 17.84 10.82 -15.44
N ASN A 48 17.28 11.53 -14.45
CA ASN A 48 16.88 12.95 -14.52
C ASN A 48 15.74 13.23 -15.51
N TYR A 49 14.94 12.22 -15.85
CA TYR A 49 13.71 12.38 -16.63
C TYR A 49 12.48 12.44 -15.72
N ARG A 50 11.37 12.93 -16.28
CA ARG A 50 10.09 13.00 -15.56
C ARG A 50 9.19 11.84 -15.94
N PHE A 51 8.54 11.24 -14.94
CA PHE A 51 7.48 10.27 -15.17
C PHE A 51 6.14 10.97 -14.93
N ILE A 52 5.39 11.23 -16.00
CA ILE A 52 4.19 12.06 -15.98
C ILE A 52 2.91 11.24 -16.06
N PHE A 53 1.84 11.76 -15.47
CA PHE A 53 0.50 11.19 -15.59
C PHE A 53 -0.23 11.79 -16.79
N VAL A 54 -0.73 10.94 -17.69
CA VAL A 54 -1.52 11.35 -18.86
C VAL A 54 -2.99 10.98 -18.62
N PRO A 55 -3.91 11.95 -18.42
CA PRO A 55 -5.31 11.66 -18.11
C PRO A 55 -6.05 10.84 -19.17
N ASP A 56 -5.66 10.97 -20.44
CA ASP A 56 -6.29 10.29 -21.56
C ASP A 56 -5.78 8.84 -21.76
N ALA A 57 -4.69 8.46 -21.09
CA ALA A 57 -4.19 7.09 -21.09
C ALA A 57 -5.05 6.22 -20.16
N ARG A 58 -6.13 5.65 -20.70
CA ARG A 58 -7.11 4.84 -19.96
C ARG A 58 -6.94 3.35 -20.27
N SER A 59 -6.93 2.53 -19.22
CA SER A 59 -6.93 1.07 -19.32
C SER A 59 -8.08 0.49 -18.49
N PHE A 60 -8.87 -0.39 -19.09
CA PHE A 60 -9.93 -1.11 -18.38
C PHE A 60 -9.45 -2.50 -18.02
N THR A 61 -9.26 -2.74 -16.73
CA THR A 61 -8.88 -4.05 -16.20
C THR A 61 -9.94 -4.54 -15.23
N GLN A 62 -10.33 -5.81 -15.33
CA GLN A 62 -11.18 -6.41 -14.32
C GLN A 62 -10.46 -6.43 -12.97
N ALA A 63 -11.12 -5.94 -11.92
CA ALA A 63 -10.59 -5.99 -10.55
C ALA A 63 -10.54 -7.46 -10.10
N ARG A 64 -9.39 -8.11 -10.29
CA ARG A 64 -9.19 -9.53 -10.00
C ARG A 64 -8.77 -9.72 -8.54
N SER A 65 -9.64 -9.36 -7.60
CA SER A 65 -9.49 -9.78 -6.19
C SER A 65 -10.56 -10.82 -5.89
N ILE A 66 -10.13 -12.08 -5.82
CA ILE A 66 -11.01 -13.24 -5.65
C ILE A 66 -11.46 -13.38 -4.18
N GLY A 67 -10.82 -12.66 -3.25
CA GLY A 67 -11.23 -12.58 -1.86
C GLY A 67 -10.19 -11.93 -0.93
N PRO A 68 -10.52 -11.82 0.38
CA PRO A 68 -9.66 -11.20 1.40
C PRO A 68 -8.22 -11.73 1.44
N ALA A 69 -8.05 -13.06 1.42
CA ALA A 69 -6.73 -13.69 1.46
C ALA A 69 -5.88 -13.35 0.23
N HIS A 70 -6.51 -13.28 -0.95
CA HIS A 70 -5.84 -12.86 -2.18
C HIS A 70 -5.41 -11.39 -2.10
N GLU A 71 -6.23 -10.52 -1.51
CA GLU A 71 -5.89 -9.11 -1.31
C GLU A 71 -4.71 -8.94 -0.34
N VAL A 72 -4.69 -9.70 0.76
CA VAL A 72 -3.55 -9.74 1.69
C VAL A 72 -2.27 -10.17 0.96
N GLY A 73 -2.32 -11.28 0.21
CA GLY A 73 -1.17 -11.80 -0.53
C GLY A 73 -0.68 -10.83 -1.62
N ARG A 74 -1.62 -10.19 -2.34
CA ARG A 74 -1.31 -9.13 -3.31
C ARG A 74 -0.62 -7.95 -2.64
N ARG A 75 -1.19 -7.43 -1.56
CA ARG A 75 -0.65 -6.29 -0.80
C ARG A 75 0.73 -6.60 -0.23
N ARG A 76 0.91 -7.79 0.37
CA ARG A 76 2.18 -8.29 0.91
C ARG A 76 3.30 -8.26 -0.13
N ARG A 77 3.04 -8.80 -1.32
CA ARG A 77 4.00 -8.81 -2.44
C ARG A 77 4.33 -7.42 -2.95
N ILE A 78 3.31 -6.58 -3.17
CA ILE A 78 3.49 -5.19 -3.63
C ILE A 78 4.37 -4.44 -2.62
N VAL A 79 4.06 -4.52 -1.34
CA VAL A 79 4.81 -3.83 -0.27
C VAL A 79 6.26 -4.32 -0.19
N ASN A 80 6.50 -5.62 -0.24
CA ASN A 80 7.85 -6.17 -0.26
C ASN A 80 8.63 -5.69 -1.50
N GLY A 81 8.12 -5.93 -2.70
CA GLY A 81 8.83 -5.59 -3.94
C GLY A 81 9.11 -4.09 -4.07
N SER A 82 8.17 -3.26 -3.63
CA SER A 82 8.32 -1.82 -3.69
C SER A 82 9.28 -1.25 -2.65
N LEU A 83 9.41 -1.86 -1.45
CA LEU A 83 10.46 -1.50 -0.49
C LEU A 83 11.83 -1.87 -1.04
N ARG A 84 11.93 -3.00 -1.75
CA ARG A 84 13.16 -3.42 -2.42
C ARG A 84 13.55 -2.50 -3.56
N SER A 85 12.60 -2.07 -4.41
CA SER A 85 12.86 -1.07 -5.46
C SER A 85 13.46 0.22 -4.87
N ILE A 86 12.91 0.70 -3.76
CA ILE A 86 13.41 1.91 -3.08
C ILE A 86 14.78 1.67 -2.46
N CYS A 87 15.02 0.51 -1.85
CA CYS A 87 16.32 0.17 -1.28
C CYS A 87 17.42 0.15 -2.35
N LEU A 88 17.14 -0.44 -3.52
CA LEU A 88 18.06 -0.46 -4.67
C LEU A 88 18.33 0.94 -5.24
N MET A 89 17.37 1.85 -5.13
CA MET A 89 17.45 3.23 -5.64
C MET A 89 17.39 4.27 -4.51
N ARG A 90 18.03 3.96 -3.37
CA ARG A 90 17.97 4.79 -2.14
C ARG A 90 18.43 6.23 -2.34
N GLU A 91 19.26 6.49 -3.34
CA GLU A 91 19.69 7.84 -3.71
C GLU A 91 18.53 8.77 -4.09
N LEU A 92 17.42 8.21 -4.59
CA LEU A 92 16.19 8.97 -4.91
C LEU A 92 15.49 9.52 -3.67
N LEU A 93 15.86 9.05 -2.47
CA LEU A 93 15.37 9.60 -1.20
C LEU A 93 16.14 10.85 -0.77
N ASN A 94 17.18 11.27 -1.50
CA ASN A 94 17.94 12.47 -1.17
C ASN A 94 17.21 13.76 -1.65
N PRO A 95 16.63 14.56 -0.73
CA PRO A 95 15.87 15.76 -1.10
C PRO A 95 16.75 16.84 -1.71
N PHE A 96 18.06 16.85 -1.46
CA PHE A 96 18.98 17.82 -2.08
C PHE A 96 19.20 17.53 -3.57
N LYS A 97 19.00 16.28 -4.02
CA LYS A 97 19.16 15.89 -5.43
C LYS A 97 17.83 15.86 -6.19
N PHE A 98 16.77 15.37 -5.57
CA PHE A 98 15.48 15.16 -6.25
C PHE A 98 14.32 15.99 -5.68
N GLY A 99 14.58 16.88 -4.71
CA GLY A 99 13.62 17.86 -4.21
C GLY A 99 12.33 17.25 -3.68
N ILE A 100 11.20 17.80 -4.12
CA ILE A 100 9.83 17.40 -3.73
C ILE A 100 9.55 15.93 -4.06
N PHE A 101 10.19 15.38 -5.11
CA PHE A 101 10.01 13.98 -5.49
C PHE A 101 10.47 13.03 -4.37
N SER A 102 11.61 13.28 -3.74
CA SER A 102 12.11 12.48 -2.61
C SER A 102 11.13 12.48 -1.43
N ILE A 103 10.56 13.64 -1.12
CA ILE A 103 9.60 13.80 -0.02
C ILE A 103 8.32 13.01 -0.32
N ASN A 104 7.81 13.12 -1.54
CA ASN A 104 6.64 12.35 -1.98
C ASN A 104 6.90 10.85 -1.96
N LEU A 105 8.06 10.42 -2.47
CA LEU A 105 8.50 9.02 -2.47
C LEU A 105 8.58 8.48 -1.04
N LEU A 106 9.22 9.21 -0.13
CA LEU A 106 9.37 8.82 1.27
C LEU A 106 8.01 8.70 1.98
N ASN A 107 7.16 9.71 1.87
CA ASN A 107 5.87 9.71 2.57
C ASN A 107 4.95 8.57 2.09
N ARG A 108 4.80 8.45 0.76
CA ARG A 108 3.82 7.53 0.15
C ARG A 108 4.27 6.09 0.16
N ASN A 109 5.57 5.86 0.01
CA ASN A 109 6.12 4.53 -0.15
C ASN A 109 6.99 4.06 1.02
N VAL A 110 7.29 4.87 2.03
CA VAL A 110 8.00 4.42 3.24
C VAL A 110 7.15 4.67 4.48
N ILE A 111 6.83 5.93 4.79
CA ILE A 111 6.12 6.30 6.02
C ILE A 111 4.75 5.61 6.10
N ARG A 112 3.98 5.63 4.99
CA ARG A 112 2.68 4.96 4.95
C ARG A 112 2.76 3.44 5.20
N ARG A 113 3.91 2.80 4.96
CA ARG A 113 4.10 1.36 5.20
C ARG A 113 4.44 1.07 6.67
N LEU A 114 4.82 2.07 7.45
CA LEU A 114 5.00 1.99 8.90
C LEU A 114 3.69 2.15 9.68
N LEU A 115 2.62 2.63 9.03
CA LEU A 115 1.30 2.77 9.64
C LEU A 115 0.84 1.57 10.49
N PRO A 116 0.90 0.30 10.03
CA PRO A 116 0.49 -0.83 10.85
C PRO A 116 1.31 -0.98 12.14
N VAL A 117 2.59 -0.63 12.11
CA VAL A 117 3.46 -0.65 13.30
C VAL A 117 3.04 0.45 14.26
N CYS A 118 2.79 1.66 13.75
CA CYS A 118 2.28 2.77 14.57
C CYS A 118 0.93 2.45 15.22
N LEU A 119 0.03 1.75 14.52
CA LEU A 119 -1.26 1.31 15.07
C LEU A 119 -1.09 0.32 16.24
N ILE A 120 -0.13 -0.61 16.14
CA ILE A 120 0.19 -1.56 17.21
C ILE A 120 0.73 -0.80 18.43
N MET A 121 1.68 0.12 18.22
CA MET A 121 2.21 0.95 19.31
C MET A 121 1.12 1.80 19.97
N MET A 122 0.25 2.42 19.17
CA MET A 122 -0.87 3.20 19.70
C MET A 122 -1.82 2.35 20.56
N PHE A 123 -2.10 1.12 20.14
CA PHE A 123 -2.95 0.21 20.90
C PHE A 123 -2.31 -0.21 22.24
N THR A 124 -1.02 -0.57 22.24
CA THR A 124 -0.31 -0.96 23.47
C THR A 124 -0.13 0.21 24.42
N SER A 125 0.17 1.40 23.91
CA SER A 125 0.22 2.63 24.71
C SER A 125 -1.13 2.95 25.35
N ASN A 126 -2.23 2.87 24.59
CA ASN A 126 -3.57 3.12 25.14
C ASN A 126 -3.97 2.08 26.19
N LEU A 127 -3.63 0.81 26.00
CA LEU A 127 -3.85 -0.23 27.00
C LEU A 127 -3.12 0.11 28.31
N TYR A 128 -1.84 0.46 28.23
CA TYR A 128 -1.05 0.81 29.41
C TYR A 128 -1.60 2.07 30.13
N LEU A 129 -1.96 3.10 29.38
CA LEU A 129 -2.50 4.35 29.96
C LEU A 129 -3.95 4.21 30.44
N SER A 130 -4.70 3.22 29.98
CA SER A 130 -6.10 3.00 30.38
C SER A 130 -6.26 2.72 31.88
N PHE A 131 -5.21 2.24 32.55
CA PHE A 131 -5.19 2.01 33.99
C PHE A 131 -5.05 3.30 34.81
N TYR A 132 -4.54 4.38 34.21
CA TYR A 132 -4.22 5.61 34.92
C TYR A 132 -5.18 6.76 34.62
N SER A 133 -5.91 6.71 33.50
CA SER A 133 -6.81 7.80 33.10
C SER A 133 -8.07 7.29 32.39
N PRO A 134 -9.27 7.79 32.79
CA PRO A 134 -10.52 7.41 32.16
C PRO A 134 -10.60 7.83 30.69
N TRP A 135 -9.89 8.88 30.29
CA TRP A 135 -9.83 9.33 28.91
C TRP A 135 -9.16 8.29 28.00
N TYR A 136 -8.00 7.77 28.41
CA TYR A 136 -7.30 6.73 27.67
C TYR A 136 -8.05 5.40 27.68
N LYS A 137 -8.80 5.11 28.75
CA LYS A 137 -9.72 3.98 28.80
C LYS A 137 -10.83 4.09 27.76
N ALA A 138 -11.45 5.26 27.58
CA ALA A 138 -12.45 5.49 26.54
C ALA A 138 -11.85 5.33 25.13
N MET A 139 -10.66 5.87 24.88
CA MET A 139 -9.95 5.71 23.60
C MET A 139 -9.60 4.25 23.31
N PHE A 140 -9.16 3.50 24.32
CA PHE A 140 -8.88 2.07 24.21
C PHE A 140 -10.14 1.27 23.87
N LEU A 141 -11.25 1.52 24.57
CA LEU A 141 -12.53 0.85 24.29
C LEU A 141 -13.04 1.15 22.87
N LEU A 142 -12.87 2.39 22.40
CA LEU A 142 -13.20 2.76 21.02
C LEU A 142 -12.36 1.99 19.99
N GLN A 143 -11.06 1.83 20.24
CA GLN A 143 -10.19 1.02 19.38
C GLN A 143 -10.58 -0.46 19.39
N VAL A 144 -10.91 -1.02 20.56
CA VAL A 144 -11.40 -2.39 20.67
C VAL A 144 -12.70 -2.55 19.89
N ALA A 145 -13.67 -1.63 20.04
CA ALA A 145 -14.92 -1.65 19.30
C ALA A 145 -14.69 -1.58 17.78
N PHE A 146 -13.77 -0.74 17.32
CA PHE A 146 -13.37 -0.66 15.91
C PHE A 146 -12.84 -2.00 15.39
N TYR A 147 -11.91 -2.63 16.10
CA TYR A 147 -11.34 -3.92 15.67
C TYR A 147 -12.35 -5.08 15.75
N LEU A 148 -13.23 -5.10 16.75
CA LEU A 148 -14.33 -6.06 16.82
C LEU A 148 -15.30 -5.87 15.65
N SER A 149 -15.65 -4.64 15.30
CA SER A 149 -16.52 -4.36 14.15
C SER A 149 -15.93 -4.89 12.83
N ALA A 150 -14.61 -4.78 12.67
CA ALA A 150 -13.90 -5.35 11.53
C ALA A 150 -13.96 -6.89 11.54
N LEU A 151 -13.73 -7.53 12.69
CA LEU A 151 -13.75 -8.99 12.82
C LEU A 151 -15.13 -9.58 12.50
N PHE A 152 -16.20 -8.94 12.99
CA PHE A 152 -17.57 -9.41 12.85
C PHE A 152 -18.24 -9.01 11.52
N TYR A 153 -17.55 -8.28 10.65
CA TYR A 153 -18.10 -7.84 9.37
C TYR A 153 -18.61 -9.01 8.51
N GLY A 154 -17.80 -10.07 8.36
CA GLY A 154 -18.13 -11.21 7.48
C GLY A 154 -19.27 -12.11 7.98
N THR A 155 -19.57 -12.11 9.28
CA THR A 155 -20.59 -12.99 9.87
C THR A 155 -21.90 -12.26 10.17
N LEU A 156 -21.84 -11.02 10.67
CA LEU A 156 -23.01 -10.26 11.13
C LEU A 156 -23.47 -9.20 10.13
N PHE A 157 -22.55 -8.51 9.46
CA PHE A 157 -22.90 -7.33 8.64
C PHE A 157 -22.98 -7.61 7.14
N GLN A 158 -22.28 -8.62 6.62
CA GLN A 158 -22.34 -8.96 5.19
C GLN A 158 -23.72 -9.48 4.75
N LYS A 159 -24.51 -10.03 5.68
CA LYS A 159 -25.86 -10.56 5.42
C LYS A 159 -26.99 -9.66 5.92
N ALA A 160 -26.70 -8.68 6.77
CA ALA A 160 -27.70 -7.83 7.40
C ALA A 160 -27.91 -6.53 6.62
N SER A 161 -28.87 -6.52 5.68
CA SER A 161 -29.34 -5.33 4.97
C SER A 161 -29.94 -4.25 5.90
N ALA A 162 -30.27 -4.60 7.14
CA ALA A 162 -30.91 -3.73 8.13
C ALA A 162 -29.99 -2.65 8.74
N PHE A 163 -28.66 -2.80 8.67
CA PHE A 163 -27.70 -1.91 9.35
C PHE A 163 -26.90 -1.04 8.38
N GLY A 164 -27.54 -0.45 7.37
CA GLY A 164 -26.88 0.22 6.23
C GLY A 164 -25.70 1.17 6.59
N GLY A 165 -25.84 2.00 7.62
CA GLY A 165 -24.77 2.90 8.08
C GLY A 165 -23.63 2.19 8.83
N ALA A 166 -23.97 1.38 9.84
CA ALA A 166 -23.00 0.64 10.65
C ALA A 166 -22.26 -0.43 9.83
N ALA A 167 -22.93 -1.09 8.88
CA ALA A 167 -22.33 -2.04 7.95
C ALA A 167 -21.29 -1.38 7.04
N ARG A 168 -21.51 -0.13 6.60
CA ARG A 168 -20.50 0.64 5.84
C ARG A 168 -19.27 0.94 6.68
N ILE A 169 -19.44 1.37 7.93
CA ILE A 169 -18.33 1.64 8.85
C ILE A 169 -17.55 0.36 9.13
N ALA A 170 -18.25 -0.75 9.41
CA ALA A 170 -17.64 -2.06 9.62
C ALA A 170 -16.90 -2.57 8.36
N ALA A 171 -17.45 -2.34 7.16
CA ALA A 171 -16.77 -2.65 5.90
C ALA A 171 -15.47 -1.85 5.73
N LEU A 172 -15.52 -0.54 5.99
CA LEU A 172 -14.34 0.32 5.94
C LEU A 172 -13.28 -0.14 6.96
N ALA A 173 -13.69 -0.44 8.19
CA ALA A 173 -12.82 -0.97 9.23
C ALA A 173 -12.19 -2.31 8.80
N TYR A 174 -12.99 -3.22 8.24
CA TYR A 174 -12.53 -4.51 7.73
C TYR A 174 -11.48 -4.37 6.63
N TYR A 175 -11.76 -3.60 5.57
CA TYR A 175 -10.80 -3.39 4.48
C TYR A 175 -9.56 -2.63 4.93
N PHE A 176 -9.71 -1.70 5.88
CA PHE A 176 -8.58 -1.01 6.51
C PHE A 176 -7.67 -2.01 7.25
N CYS A 177 -8.24 -2.90 8.07
CA CYS A 177 -7.50 -3.93 8.79
C CYS A 177 -6.80 -4.91 7.83
N ILE A 178 -7.48 -5.40 6.80
CA ILE A 178 -6.89 -6.28 5.78
C ILE A 178 -5.71 -5.62 5.07
N GLY A 179 -5.88 -4.36 4.65
CA GLY A 179 -4.84 -3.62 3.95
C GLY A 179 -3.60 -3.41 4.82
N ASN A 180 -3.81 -3.07 6.11
CA ASN A 180 -2.72 -2.92 7.07
C ASN A 180 -2.06 -4.26 7.42
N TYR A 181 -2.82 -5.34 7.55
CA TYR A 181 -2.29 -6.68 7.80
C TYR A 181 -1.39 -7.16 6.65
N GLY A 182 -1.84 -7.02 5.39
CA GLY A 182 -0.99 -7.33 4.24
C GLY A 182 0.24 -6.43 4.14
N THR A 183 0.13 -5.18 4.56
CA THR A 183 1.27 -4.25 4.61
C THR A 183 2.29 -4.65 5.68
N LEU A 184 1.83 -5.06 6.86
CA LEU A 184 2.69 -5.55 7.94
C LEU A 184 3.45 -6.80 7.54
N LEU A 185 2.78 -7.79 6.94
CA LEU A 185 3.43 -9.00 6.45
C LEU A 185 4.47 -8.69 5.35
N GLY A 186 4.17 -7.75 4.45
CA GLY A 186 5.11 -7.34 3.41
C GLY A 186 6.35 -6.65 3.98
N LEU A 187 6.17 -5.83 5.04
CA LEU A 187 7.26 -5.19 5.76
C LEU A 187 8.13 -6.22 6.50
N MET A 188 7.51 -7.17 7.20
CA MET A 188 8.23 -8.26 7.88
C MET A 188 9.03 -9.11 6.88
N ASP A 189 8.46 -9.45 5.73
CA ASP A 189 9.16 -10.17 4.68
C ASP A 189 10.35 -9.39 4.13
N PHE A 190 10.20 -8.07 3.97
CA PHE A 190 11.29 -7.22 3.52
C PHE A 190 12.45 -7.22 4.53
N ILE A 191 12.15 -7.05 5.82
CA ILE A 191 13.15 -7.06 6.90
C ILE A 191 13.82 -8.43 7.02
N THR A 192 13.07 -9.52 6.86
CA THR A 192 13.60 -10.89 6.91
C THR A 192 14.27 -11.35 5.61
N GLY A 193 14.34 -10.48 4.59
CA GLY A 193 15.01 -10.78 3.32
C GLY A 193 14.27 -11.73 2.38
N LYS A 194 12.98 -12.04 2.65
CA LYS A 194 12.16 -12.89 1.79
C LYS A 194 11.88 -12.22 0.46
N GLN A 195 11.95 -13.02 -0.61
CA GLN A 195 11.94 -12.54 -2.00
C GLN A 195 10.81 -13.19 -2.80
N PHE A 196 10.04 -12.39 -3.52
CA PHE A 196 8.99 -12.88 -4.42
C PHE A 196 9.43 -12.72 -5.88
N VAL A 197 10.12 -13.73 -6.42
CA VAL A 197 10.71 -13.67 -7.78
C VAL A 197 9.70 -14.05 -8.88
N LYS A 198 8.78 -14.99 -8.62
CA LYS A 198 7.76 -15.41 -9.60
C LYS A 198 6.37 -14.97 -9.18
N TRP A 199 5.67 -14.27 -10.07
CA TRP A 199 4.23 -14.11 -9.98
C TRP A 199 3.56 -15.40 -10.49
N THR A 200 2.99 -16.19 -9.59
CA THR A 200 2.06 -17.24 -9.97
C THR A 200 0.71 -16.60 -10.26
N SER A 201 0.25 -16.68 -11.52
CA SER A 201 -1.14 -16.36 -11.83
C SER A 201 -2.02 -17.34 -11.09
N VAL A 202 -3.04 -16.84 -10.40
CA VAL A 202 -4.18 -17.70 -10.06
C VAL A 202 -4.88 -18.00 -11.39
N ARG A 203 -4.54 -19.13 -12.01
CA ARG A 203 -5.30 -19.69 -13.12
C ARG A 203 -6.56 -20.29 -12.52
N ILE A 204 -7.71 -19.70 -12.81
CA ILE A 204 -8.98 -20.37 -12.57
C ILE A 204 -9.06 -21.44 -13.66
N ASN A 205 -8.90 -22.71 -13.31
CA ASN A 205 -9.23 -23.79 -14.23
C ASN A 205 -10.73 -23.70 -14.51
N GLY A 206 -11.09 -23.31 -15.74
CA GLY A 206 -12.48 -23.23 -16.20
C GLY A 206 -12.97 -21.84 -16.60
N LYS A 207 -12.31 -21.21 -17.58
CA LYS A 207 -12.89 -20.51 -18.74
C LYS A 207 -11.78 -19.92 -19.60
#